data_AF-A0A0F9NGY8-F1
#
_entry.id   AF-A0A0F9NGY8-F1
#
_cell.length_a   1.000
_cell.length_b   1.000
_cell.length_c   1.000
_cell.angle_alpha   90.00
_cell.angle_beta   90.00
_cell.angle_gamma   90.00
#
_symmetry.space_group_name_H-M   'P 1'
#
loop_
_entity.id
_entity.type
_entity.pdbx_description
1 polymer ?
#
loop_
_entity_poly.entity_id
_entity_poly.type
_entity_poly.pdbx_seq_one_letter_code
_entity_poly.pdbx_strand_id
1 'polypeptide(L)'
;MTTRRLPNRIFMDYPVPYEVHKEQLYPFGQVCELPAGQIFRFGRMGGTIGVATKTYQSEVTTTQFDTLAVQTQAEVGDTTLKMTIGTTTITENEFAEGTVIVESAAALGHIYPIKSNDGDITSGNTLTVTFADGISIQSQLTTSHKVTTLKNPWLDVIIATSVQTAMVIGVPQVIVEIAHHGWFQTHGFASVLADGATQVVGKPVRVSETADGSAAFMDMDEAANVADGGLLGIALQVGVAGDFMGVFLKIE
;
A
#
# COMPACT_ATOMS: atom_id res chain seq x y z
N MET A 1 -6.17 17.44 16.51
CA MET A 1 -6.22 17.88 15.10
C MET A 1 -7.63 17.59 14.58
N THR A 2 -8.37 18.61 14.16
CA THR A 2 -9.63 18.44 13.42
C THR A 2 -9.35 17.63 12.16
N THR A 3 -10.00 16.48 12.03
CA THR A 3 -9.93 15.59 10.87
C THR A 3 -10.28 16.39 9.62
N ARG A 4 -9.25 16.83 8.88
CA ARG A 4 -9.40 17.52 7.60
C ARG A 4 -9.97 16.50 6.64
N ARG A 5 -11.31 16.49 6.49
CA ARG A 5 -12.00 15.67 5.49
C ARG A 5 -11.58 16.16 4.11
N LEU A 6 -10.51 15.61 3.59
CA LEU A 6 -10.13 15.82 2.20
C LEU A 6 -11.12 15.05 1.32
N PRO A 7 -11.54 15.62 0.18
CA PRO A 7 -12.31 14.86 -0.79
C PRO A 7 -11.51 13.63 -1.24
N ASN A 8 -12.21 12.55 -1.57
CA ASN A 8 -11.60 11.29 -2.03
C ASN A 8 -10.59 11.50 -3.17
N ARG A 9 -10.79 12.56 -3.97
CA ARG A 9 -9.88 13.04 -5.01
C ARG A 9 -9.62 14.53 -4.87
N ILE A 10 -8.34 14.91 -4.93
CA ILE A 10 -7.90 16.31 -5.03
C ILE A 10 -7.36 16.56 -6.43
N PHE A 11 -7.67 17.73 -6.97
CA PHE A 11 -7.11 18.20 -8.24
C PHE A 11 -5.92 19.09 -7.94
N MET A 12 -4.77 18.78 -8.53
CA MET A 12 -3.51 19.47 -8.27
C MET A 12 -2.85 19.88 -9.57
N ASP A 13 -1.86 20.76 -9.46
CA ASP A 13 -1.08 21.23 -10.60
C ASP A 13 0.18 20.35 -10.79
N TYR A 14 0.84 20.51 -11.94
CA TYR A 14 1.98 19.71 -12.36
C TYR A 14 3.17 19.59 -11.40
N PRO A 15 3.51 20.55 -10.50
CA PRO A 15 4.66 20.37 -9.62
C PRO A 15 4.44 19.35 -8.50
N VAL A 16 3.19 19.07 -8.12
CA VAL A 16 2.89 18.32 -6.88
C VAL A 16 3.47 16.89 -6.86
N PRO A 17 3.44 16.10 -7.95
CA PRO A 17 4.07 14.78 -7.98
C PRO A 17 5.59 14.76 -7.74
N TYR A 18 6.25 15.92 -7.87
CA TYR A 18 7.68 16.09 -7.65
C TYR A 18 8.01 16.52 -6.21
N GLU A 19 6.99 16.73 -5.37
CA GLU A 19 7.17 17.11 -3.97
C GLU A 19 7.40 15.87 -3.10
N VAL A 20 8.34 15.99 -2.16
CA VAL A 20 8.65 14.97 -1.16
C VAL A 20 8.55 15.62 0.22
N HIS A 21 7.91 14.93 1.16
CA HIS A 21 7.63 15.48 2.48
C HIS A 21 8.14 14.55 3.59
N LYS A 22 8.80 15.14 4.58
CA LYS A 22 9.15 14.43 5.81
C LYS A 22 7.91 14.10 6.64
N GLU A 23 6.99 15.06 6.73
CA GLU A 23 5.73 14.90 7.46
C GLU A 23 4.62 14.38 6.54
N GLN A 24 3.67 13.65 7.11
CA GLN A 24 2.49 13.19 6.39
C GLN A 24 1.53 14.37 6.13
N LEU A 25 1.45 14.84 4.88
CA LEU A 25 0.57 15.96 4.50
C LEU A 25 -0.84 15.53 4.09
N TYR A 26 -0.98 14.30 3.62
CA TYR A 26 -2.24 13.72 3.14
C TYR A 26 -2.43 12.31 3.73
N PRO A 27 -3.69 11.85 3.87
CA PRO A 27 -3.97 10.45 4.18
C PRO A 27 -3.32 9.51 3.17
N PHE A 28 -2.93 8.34 3.62
CA PHE A 28 -2.41 7.29 2.78
C PHE A 28 -3.46 6.84 1.76
N GLY A 29 -3.04 6.70 0.50
CA GLY A 29 -3.93 6.40 -0.61
C GLY A 29 -4.77 7.58 -1.11
N GLN A 30 -4.57 8.81 -0.60
CA GLN A 30 -5.23 10.01 -1.14
C GLN A 30 -5.01 10.10 -2.66
N VAL A 31 -6.09 10.29 -3.42
CA VAL A 31 -6.01 10.43 -4.88
C VAL A 31 -5.70 11.87 -5.25
N CYS A 32 -4.68 12.06 -6.09
CA CYS A 32 -4.38 13.30 -6.79
C CYS A 32 -4.57 13.11 -8.31
N GLU A 33 -5.27 14.02 -8.96
CA GLU A 33 -5.41 14.06 -10.43
C GLU A 33 -4.84 15.37 -10.99
N LEU A 34 -4.03 15.25 -12.05
CA LEU A 34 -3.43 16.38 -12.76
C LEU A 34 -4.27 16.81 -13.98
N PRO A 35 -4.07 18.02 -14.55
CA PRO A 35 -4.81 18.49 -15.71
C PRO A 35 -4.68 17.60 -16.96
N ALA A 36 -3.59 16.83 -17.06
CA ALA A 36 -3.37 15.86 -18.13
C ALA A 36 -4.07 14.50 -17.92
N GLY A 37 -4.83 14.32 -16.84
CA GLY A 37 -5.54 13.07 -16.51
C GLY A 37 -4.65 11.98 -15.88
N GLN A 38 -3.40 12.31 -15.51
CA GLN A 38 -2.57 11.41 -14.72
C GLN A 38 -3.11 11.34 -13.28
N ILE A 39 -3.13 10.14 -12.71
CA ILE A 39 -3.62 9.89 -11.35
C ILE A 39 -2.48 9.37 -10.48
N PHE A 40 -2.44 9.85 -9.24
CA PHE A 40 -1.45 9.52 -8.24
C PHE A 40 -2.10 9.15 -6.91
N ARG A 41 -1.40 8.34 -6.12
CA ARG A 41 -1.73 8.00 -4.75
C ARG A 41 -0.63 8.47 -3.81
N PHE A 42 -1.01 9.08 -2.68
CA PHE A 42 -0.06 9.48 -1.65
C PHE A 42 0.38 8.27 -0.82
N GLY A 43 1.69 8.13 -0.59
CA GLY A 43 2.27 7.02 0.17
C GLY A 43 3.56 7.41 0.87
N ARG A 44 4.08 6.50 1.70
CA ARG A 44 5.37 6.62 2.39
C ARG A 44 6.32 5.53 1.97
N MET A 45 7.58 5.88 1.73
CA MET A 45 8.65 4.95 1.44
C MET A 45 9.02 4.12 2.68
N GLY A 46 9.21 2.81 2.50
CA GLY A 46 9.63 1.91 3.56
C GLY A 46 11.10 2.07 3.97
N GLY A 47 11.74 0.95 4.34
CA GLY A 47 13.06 0.93 4.97
C GLY A 47 14.27 1.22 4.09
N THR A 48 14.09 1.66 2.84
CA THR A 48 15.19 1.97 1.91
C THR A 48 14.93 3.29 1.16
N ILE A 49 15.99 3.95 0.69
CA ILE A 49 15.83 5.09 -0.21
C ILE A 49 15.19 4.64 -1.51
N GLY A 50 14.22 5.41 -1.99
CA GLY A 50 13.52 5.11 -3.23
C GLY A 50 14.40 5.29 -4.49
N VAL A 51 13.92 4.75 -5.59
CA VAL A 51 14.46 4.93 -6.93
C VAL A 51 13.33 5.43 -7.81
N ALA A 52 13.52 6.61 -8.40
CA ALA A 52 12.54 7.19 -9.31
C ALA A 52 12.25 6.24 -10.49
N THR A 53 11.03 6.25 -11.00
CA THR A 53 10.61 5.51 -12.22
C THR A 53 10.68 3.98 -12.13
N LYS A 54 10.88 3.43 -10.93
CA LYS A 54 10.66 2.00 -10.65
C LYS A 54 9.24 1.75 -10.17
N THR A 55 8.75 0.54 -10.40
CA THR A 55 7.46 0.08 -9.88
C THR A 55 7.57 -0.31 -8.41
N TYR A 56 6.60 0.13 -7.60
CA TYR A 56 6.50 -0.14 -6.17
C TYR A 56 5.28 -1.00 -5.86
N GLN A 57 5.36 -1.73 -4.76
CA GLN A 57 4.28 -2.53 -4.17
C GLN A 57 4.14 -2.21 -2.67
N SER A 58 3.03 -2.64 -2.06
CA SER A 58 2.83 -2.52 -0.62
C SER A 58 3.85 -3.39 0.13
N GLU A 59 4.09 -3.08 1.40
CA GLU A 59 4.80 -4.01 2.27
C GLU A 59 4.09 -5.38 2.28
N VAL A 60 4.87 -6.46 2.33
CA VAL A 60 4.34 -7.81 2.40
C VAL A 60 3.79 -8.05 3.80
N THR A 61 2.53 -8.47 3.88
CA THR A 61 1.90 -8.84 5.15
C THR A 61 2.57 -10.08 5.73
N THR A 62 2.71 -10.13 7.06
CA THR A 62 3.24 -11.32 7.74
C THR A 62 2.13 -11.99 8.55
N THR A 63 2.22 -13.31 8.69
CA THR A 63 1.24 -14.10 9.47
C THR A 63 1.22 -13.76 10.95
N GLN A 64 2.15 -12.92 11.43
CA GLN A 64 2.21 -12.48 12.81
C GLN A 64 1.13 -11.48 13.19
N PHE A 65 0.39 -10.96 12.21
CA PHE A 65 -0.74 -10.04 12.42
C PHE A 65 -2.09 -10.68 12.10
N ASP A 66 -2.10 -12.00 11.87
CA ASP A 66 -3.28 -12.79 11.55
C ASP A 66 -3.83 -13.48 12.81
N THR A 67 -5.15 -13.55 12.93
CA THR A 67 -5.86 -14.32 13.98
C THR A 67 -5.37 -14.00 15.41
N LEU A 68 -5.10 -12.72 15.67
CA LEU A 68 -4.69 -12.20 16.98
C LEU A 68 -5.81 -12.35 18.01
N ALA A 69 -5.46 -12.72 19.23
CA ALA A 69 -6.44 -12.84 20.31
C ALA A 69 -6.86 -11.46 20.84
N VAL A 70 -8.17 -11.24 20.96
CA VAL A 70 -8.67 -10.10 21.75
C VAL A 70 -8.27 -10.32 23.20
N GLN A 71 -7.60 -9.35 23.81
CA GLN A 71 -7.01 -9.52 25.14
C GLN A 71 -7.95 -9.07 26.27
N THR A 72 -8.80 -8.09 25.99
CA THR A 72 -9.78 -7.59 26.95
C THR A 72 -11.11 -7.44 26.25
N GLN A 73 -12.18 -7.81 26.95
CA GLN A 73 -13.53 -7.61 26.46
C GLN A 73 -13.73 -6.15 26.07
N ALA A 74 -14.24 -5.95 24.86
CA ALA A 74 -14.52 -4.65 24.29
C ALA A 74 -16.01 -4.57 23.95
N GLU A 75 -16.66 -3.53 24.44
CA GLU A 75 -18.10 -3.35 24.39
C GLU A 75 -18.52 -2.53 23.18
N VAL A 76 -19.82 -2.62 22.84
CA VAL A 76 -20.41 -1.75 21.83
C VAL A 76 -20.22 -0.29 22.23
N GLY A 77 -19.71 0.53 21.32
CA GLY A 77 -19.40 1.94 21.57
C GLY A 77 -17.94 2.21 21.96
N ASP A 78 -17.15 1.19 22.28
CA ASP A 78 -15.71 1.37 22.51
C ASP A 78 -15.00 1.83 21.23
N THR A 79 -14.04 2.73 21.38
CA THR A 79 -13.25 3.31 20.28
C THR A 79 -11.84 2.74 20.18
N THR A 80 -11.52 1.77 21.05
CA THR A 80 -10.22 1.12 21.12
C THR A 80 -10.39 -0.39 21.20
N LEU A 81 -9.41 -1.13 20.68
CA LEU A 81 -9.36 -2.58 20.80
C LEU A 81 -7.97 -3.02 21.26
N LYS A 82 -7.93 -3.95 22.22
CA LYS A 82 -6.70 -4.55 22.74
C LYS A 82 -6.54 -5.97 22.22
N MET A 83 -5.41 -6.25 21.59
CA MET A 83 -5.07 -7.56 21.05
C MET A 83 -3.66 -7.97 21.42
N THR A 84 -3.41 -9.27 21.52
CA THR A 84 -2.06 -9.79 21.77
C THR A 84 -1.30 -9.89 20.45
N ILE A 85 -0.10 -9.32 20.40
CA ILE A 85 0.75 -9.38 19.21
C ILE A 85 1.56 -10.67 19.18
N GLY A 86 2.00 -11.07 17.99
CA GLY A 86 2.92 -12.18 17.80
C GLY A 86 4.34 -11.89 18.33
N THR A 87 5.35 -12.38 17.60
CA THR A 87 6.74 -12.30 18.02
C THR A 87 7.49 -11.05 17.55
N THR A 88 6.88 -10.24 16.68
CA THR A 88 7.50 -9.03 16.12
C THR A 88 7.22 -7.82 17.00
N THR A 89 8.22 -6.97 17.14
CA THR A 89 8.04 -5.67 17.80
C THR A 89 7.28 -4.76 16.86
N ILE A 90 6.21 -4.13 17.36
CA ILE A 90 5.43 -3.16 16.61
C ILE A 90 5.87 -1.77 17.04
N THR A 91 6.15 -0.92 16.06
CA THR A 91 6.49 0.48 16.27
C THR A 91 5.24 1.34 16.38
N GLU A 92 5.41 2.53 16.98
CA GLU A 92 4.31 3.50 17.05
C GLU A 92 3.73 3.81 15.66
N ASN A 93 2.40 3.76 15.53
CA ASN A 93 1.66 4.07 14.31
C ASN A 93 1.99 3.18 13.09
N GLU A 94 2.59 2.02 13.29
CA GLU A 94 2.82 1.02 12.25
C GLU A 94 1.53 0.52 11.55
N PHE A 95 0.37 0.65 12.21
CA PHE A 95 -0.95 0.32 11.66
C PHE A 95 -1.84 1.55 11.44
N ALA A 96 -1.31 2.77 11.52
CA ALA A 96 -2.11 3.97 11.28
C ALA A 96 -2.71 3.98 9.87
N GLU A 97 -3.98 4.37 9.77
CA GLU A 97 -4.80 4.31 8.54
C GLU A 97 -4.94 2.91 7.92
N GLY A 98 -4.55 1.87 8.66
CA GLY A 98 -4.81 0.47 8.34
C GLY A 98 -6.20 0.02 8.77
N THR A 99 -6.37 -1.29 8.91
CA THR A 99 -7.67 -1.89 9.26
C THR A 99 -7.53 -3.07 10.21
N VAL A 100 -8.54 -3.25 11.06
CA VAL A 100 -8.77 -4.49 11.80
C VAL A 100 -9.97 -5.21 11.20
N ILE A 101 -9.83 -6.50 10.96
CA ILE A 101 -10.89 -7.40 10.50
C ILE A 101 -11.19 -8.38 11.64
N VAL A 102 -12.46 -8.51 12.02
CA VAL A 102 -12.88 -9.52 13.01
C VAL A 102 -13.13 -10.86 12.32
N GLU A 103 -12.52 -11.92 12.81
CA GLU A 103 -12.49 -13.24 12.14
C GLU A 103 -13.39 -14.29 12.80
N SER A 104 -14.23 -13.90 13.76
CA SER A 104 -14.96 -14.90 14.54
C SER A 104 -16.31 -14.43 15.08
N ALA A 105 -17.17 -15.42 15.30
CA ALA A 105 -18.43 -15.33 16.03
C ALA A 105 -19.39 -14.24 15.52
N ALA A 106 -20.09 -13.55 16.42
CA ALA A 106 -21.19 -12.64 16.08
C ALA A 106 -20.74 -11.32 15.41
N ALA A 107 -19.44 -11.08 15.31
CA ALA A 107 -18.85 -9.91 14.69
C ALA A 107 -18.00 -10.27 13.44
N LEU A 108 -18.10 -11.51 12.96
CA LEU A 108 -17.34 -12.00 11.81
C LEU A 108 -17.50 -11.08 10.59
N GLY A 109 -16.37 -10.66 10.03
CA GLY A 109 -16.30 -9.78 8.85
C GLY A 109 -16.48 -8.30 9.15
N HIS A 110 -16.63 -7.88 10.42
CA HIS A 110 -16.60 -6.46 10.75
C HIS A 110 -15.20 -5.89 10.47
N ILE A 111 -15.16 -4.75 9.78
CA ILE A 111 -13.93 -4.04 9.44
C ILE A 111 -13.92 -2.68 10.15
N TYR A 112 -12.88 -2.43 10.93
CA TYR A 112 -12.70 -1.19 11.67
C TYR A 112 -11.42 -0.48 11.20
N PRO A 113 -11.51 0.73 10.60
CA PRO A 113 -10.33 1.51 10.24
C PRO A 113 -9.59 2.01 11.48
N ILE A 114 -8.26 1.97 11.41
CA ILE A 114 -7.37 2.34 12.50
C ILE A 114 -6.93 3.80 12.33
N LYS A 115 -7.00 4.57 13.40
CA LYS A 115 -6.43 5.91 13.49
C LYS A 115 -4.95 5.86 13.89
N SER A 116 -4.65 5.07 14.91
CA SER A 116 -3.33 4.93 15.50
C SER A 116 -3.24 3.64 16.28
N ASN A 117 -2.02 3.18 16.55
CA ASN A 117 -1.74 2.16 17.55
C ASN A 117 -0.76 2.70 18.59
N ASP A 118 -0.82 2.15 19.80
CA ASP A 118 0.11 2.47 20.88
C ASP A 118 1.58 2.26 20.43
N GLY A 119 2.52 2.88 21.17
CA GLY A 119 3.95 2.98 20.85
C GLY A 119 4.72 1.66 20.76
N ASP A 120 6.05 1.72 20.86
CA ASP A 120 6.89 0.52 20.68
C ASP A 120 6.50 -0.63 21.62
N ILE A 121 5.85 -1.66 21.08
CA ILE A 121 5.37 -2.82 21.83
C ILE A 121 6.26 -4.00 21.48
N THR A 122 6.94 -4.53 22.49
CA THR A 122 7.77 -5.72 22.36
C THR A 122 6.89 -6.98 22.24
N SER A 123 7.41 -8.02 21.57
CA SER A 123 6.72 -9.29 21.31
C SER A 123 5.89 -9.83 22.48
N GLY A 124 4.71 -10.38 22.18
CA GLY A 124 3.84 -11.04 23.17
C GLY A 124 3.09 -10.12 24.14
N ASN A 125 3.21 -8.80 23.98
CA ASN A 125 2.48 -7.82 24.77
C ASN A 125 1.15 -7.40 24.11
N THR A 126 0.45 -6.48 24.78
CA THR A 126 -0.79 -5.86 24.32
C THR A 126 -0.53 -4.78 23.30
N LEU A 127 -1.14 -4.91 22.12
CA LEU A 127 -1.37 -3.80 21.19
C LEU A 127 -2.74 -3.21 21.43
N THR A 128 -2.79 -1.92 21.73
CA THR A 128 -4.02 -1.15 21.64
C THR A 128 -4.05 -0.43 20.30
N VAL A 129 -5.13 -0.62 19.56
CA VAL A 129 -5.46 0.21 18.39
C VAL A 129 -6.58 1.15 18.77
N THR A 130 -6.49 2.38 18.28
CA THR A 130 -7.57 3.38 18.35
C THR A 130 -8.21 3.47 16.97
N PHE A 131 -9.54 3.39 16.91
CA PHE A 131 -10.28 3.45 15.65
C PHE A 131 -10.39 4.88 15.11
N ALA A 132 -10.68 4.98 13.81
CA ALA A 132 -10.94 6.26 13.15
C ALA A 132 -12.08 7.03 13.82
N ASP A 133 -12.04 8.37 13.71
CA ASP A 133 -13.04 9.25 14.33
C ASP A 133 -14.47 8.88 13.88
N GLY A 134 -15.36 8.65 14.85
CA GLY A 134 -16.75 8.28 14.59
C GLY A 134 -16.97 6.78 14.36
N ILE A 135 -15.92 5.97 14.43
CA ILE A 135 -16.02 4.50 14.42
C ILE A 135 -15.94 3.99 15.86
N SER A 136 -16.83 3.05 16.16
CA SER A 136 -16.82 2.30 17.42
C SER A 136 -17.15 0.83 17.14
N ILE A 137 -16.84 -0.02 18.11
CA ILE A 137 -17.25 -1.42 18.10
C ILE A 137 -18.77 -1.51 17.97
N GLN A 138 -19.24 -2.33 17.02
CA GLN A 138 -20.66 -2.51 16.72
C GLN A 138 -21.25 -3.79 17.34
N SER A 139 -20.40 -4.72 17.75
CA SER A 139 -20.79 -5.99 18.38
C SER A 139 -19.73 -6.37 19.41
N GLN A 140 -20.15 -6.80 20.58
CA GLN A 140 -19.26 -7.12 21.69
C GLN A 140 -18.17 -8.12 21.27
N LEU A 141 -16.93 -7.81 21.62
CA LEU A 141 -15.77 -8.68 21.39
C LEU A 141 -15.26 -9.17 22.74
N THR A 142 -15.34 -10.47 22.98
CA THR A 142 -14.76 -11.14 24.15
C THR A 142 -13.39 -11.72 23.83
N THR A 143 -12.68 -12.25 24.83
CA THR A 143 -11.36 -12.88 24.66
C THR A 143 -11.36 -14.18 23.83
N SER A 144 -12.54 -14.74 23.53
CA SER A 144 -12.66 -15.85 22.58
C SER A 144 -12.60 -15.40 21.12
N HIS A 145 -12.72 -14.10 20.85
CA HIS A 145 -12.68 -13.57 19.49
C HIS A 145 -11.24 -13.43 18.99
N LYS A 146 -11.12 -13.55 17.67
CA LYS A 146 -9.89 -13.37 16.89
C LYS A 146 -10.05 -12.23 15.89
N VAL A 147 -8.96 -11.51 15.66
CA VAL A 147 -8.89 -10.37 14.73
C VAL A 147 -7.61 -10.40 13.91
N THR A 148 -7.67 -9.92 12.69
CA THR A 148 -6.50 -9.72 11.82
C THR A 148 -6.28 -8.25 11.59
N THR A 149 -5.03 -7.81 11.67
CA THR A 149 -4.66 -6.40 11.51
C THR A 149 -3.82 -6.21 10.26
N LEU A 150 -4.26 -5.31 9.39
CA LEU A 150 -3.60 -5.00 8.13
C LEU A 150 -3.07 -3.58 8.15
N LYS A 151 -1.82 -3.41 7.73
CA LYS A 151 -1.23 -2.09 7.45
C LYS A 151 -1.94 -1.44 6.26
N ASN A 152 -1.88 -0.11 6.20
CA ASN A 152 -2.31 0.59 5.00
C ASN A 152 -1.38 0.21 3.82
N PRO A 153 -1.89 -0.17 2.63
CA PRO A 153 -1.04 -0.59 1.52
C PRO A 153 -0.06 0.48 1.00
N TRP A 154 -0.36 1.76 1.23
CA TRP A 154 0.47 2.90 0.86
C TRP A 154 1.44 3.34 1.97
N LEU A 155 1.44 2.66 3.11
CA LEU A 155 2.43 2.83 4.18
C LEU A 155 3.62 1.88 3.96
N ASP A 156 4.83 2.42 4.13
CA ASP A 156 6.10 1.70 4.03
C ASP A 156 6.26 0.88 2.74
N VAL A 157 5.94 1.51 1.60
CA VAL A 157 6.02 0.85 0.27
C VAL A 157 7.44 0.42 -0.07
N ILE A 158 7.54 -0.67 -0.82
CA ILE A 158 8.80 -1.28 -1.23
C ILE A 158 8.88 -1.43 -2.75
N ILE A 159 10.10 -1.51 -3.28
CA ILE A 159 10.27 -1.81 -4.71
C ILE A 159 9.59 -3.15 -5.01
N ALA A 160 8.84 -3.21 -6.10
CA ALA A 160 8.18 -4.45 -6.52
C ALA A 160 9.24 -5.52 -6.81
N THR A 161 9.16 -6.63 -6.07
CA THR A 161 10.15 -7.72 -6.18
C THR A 161 9.98 -8.46 -7.49
N SER A 162 11.09 -8.99 -8.03
CA SER A 162 11.09 -9.90 -9.16
C SER A 162 10.45 -11.22 -8.72
N VAL A 163 9.27 -11.49 -9.27
CA VAL A 163 8.08 -12.13 -8.66
C VAL A 163 7.43 -11.23 -7.61
N GLN A 164 6.29 -10.66 -8.02
CA GLN A 164 5.46 -9.80 -7.19
C GLN A 164 4.92 -10.57 -5.99
N THR A 165 4.99 -9.95 -4.81
CA THR A 165 4.55 -10.54 -3.54
C THR A 165 3.43 -9.77 -2.87
N ALA A 166 3.12 -8.57 -3.35
CA ALA A 166 2.11 -7.68 -2.77
C ALA A 166 1.48 -6.77 -3.83
N MET A 167 0.47 -5.98 -3.41
CA MET A 167 -0.29 -5.11 -4.29
C MET A 167 0.61 -4.03 -4.92
N VAL A 168 0.56 -3.85 -6.24
CA VAL A 168 1.25 -2.73 -6.91
C VAL A 168 0.66 -1.40 -6.47
N ILE A 169 1.52 -0.48 -6.06
CA ILE A 169 1.13 0.84 -5.55
C ILE A 169 1.27 1.94 -6.59
N GLY A 170 2.25 1.81 -7.49
CA GLY A 170 2.50 2.81 -8.52
C GLY A 170 3.97 3.05 -8.79
N VAL A 171 4.24 4.13 -9.51
CA VAL A 171 5.57 4.54 -9.95
C VAL A 171 5.82 5.98 -9.50
N PRO A 172 6.80 6.26 -8.62
CA PRO A 172 7.13 7.63 -8.23
C PRO A 172 7.94 8.31 -9.34
N GLN A 173 7.67 9.59 -9.58
CA GLN A 173 8.40 10.39 -10.59
C GLN A 173 9.74 10.94 -10.08
N VAL A 174 9.92 10.95 -8.76
CA VAL A 174 11.12 11.43 -8.07
C VAL A 174 11.57 10.42 -7.02
N ILE A 175 12.80 10.60 -6.53
CA ILE A 175 13.30 9.82 -5.40
C ILE A 175 12.53 10.25 -4.15
N VAL A 176 11.89 9.30 -3.47
CA VAL A 176 11.32 9.50 -2.15
C VAL A 176 12.31 8.92 -1.13
N GLU A 177 12.80 9.75 -0.23
CA GLU A 177 13.74 9.37 0.82
C GLU A 177 13.15 8.33 1.78
N ILE A 178 14.01 7.59 2.49
CA ILE A 178 13.59 6.61 3.49
C ILE A 178 12.64 7.25 4.51
N ALA A 179 11.51 6.58 4.80
CA ALA A 179 10.46 7.08 5.70
C ALA A 179 9.88 8.47 5.35
N HIS A 180 10.08 8.96 4.12
CA HIS A 180 9.43 10.17 3.62
C HIS A 180 8.21 9.82 2.75
N HIS A 181 7.40 10.83 2.49
CA HIS A 181 6.13 10.72 1.79
C HIS A 181 6.23 11.35 0.40
N GLY A 182 5.51 10.77 -0.55
CA GLY A 182 5.47 11.24 -1.93
C GLY A 182 4.29 10.68 -2.70
N TRP A 183 4.27 10.98 -3.99
CA TRP A 183 3.20 10.60 -4.91
C TRP A 183 3.64 9.47 -5.83
N PHE A 184 2.81 8.42 -5.89
CA PHE A 184 3.01 7.25 -6.73
C PHE A 184 1.99 7.29 -7.86
N GLN A 185 2.45 7.36 -9.11
CA GLN A 185 1.57 7.38 -10.26
C GLN A 185 0.93 6.01 -10.49
N THR A 186 -0.38 5.98 -10.63
CA THR A 186 -1.20 4.77 -10.82
C THR A 186 -1.86 4.71 -12.19
N HIS A 187 -2.07 5.87 -12.82
CA HIS A 187 -2.75 5.98 -14.11
C HIS A 187 -2.10 7.05 -15.02
N GLY A 188 -2.15 6.81 -16.33
CA GLY A 188 -1.68 7.76 -17.36
C GLY A 188 -0.24 7.52 -17.81
N PHE A 189 0.29 8.44 -18.63
CA PHE A 189 1.65 8.32 -19.17
C PHE A 189 2.70 8.38 -18.06
N ALA A 190 3.57 7.38 -17.98
CA ALA A 190 4.68 7.30 -17.03
C ALA A 190 5.95 6.73 -17.70
N SER A 191 7.09 7.08 -17.11
CA SER A 191 8.38 6.45 -17.40
C SER A 191 8.57 5.28 -16.44
N VAL A 192 8.87 4.09 -16.97
CA VAL A 192 9.10 2.87 -16.18
C VAL A 192 10.38 2.18 -16.65
N LEU A 193 11.15 1.59 -15.73
CA LEU A 193 12.32 0.77 -16.07
C LEU A 193 11.90 -0.47 -16.86
N ALA A 194 12.54 -0.72 -18.00
CA ALA A 194 12.27 -1.89 -18.83
C ALA A 194 13.17 -3.07 -18.45
N ASP A 195 12.57 -4.26 -18.36
CA ASP A 195 13.26 -5.53 -18.28
C ASP A 195 12.93 -6.39 -19.51
N GLY A 196 13.95 -6.74 -20.27
CA GLY A 196 13.82 -7.63 -21.43
C GLY A 196 13.57 -6.96 -22.79
N ALA A 197 13.69 -7.78 -23.84
CA ALA A 197 13.83 -7.34 -25.22
C ALA A 197 12.52 -6.87 -25.85
N THR A 198 12.56 -5.65 -26.40
CA THR A 198 11.58 -5.06 -27.35
C THR A 198 10.14 -5.14 -26.88
N GLN A 199 9.78 -4.46 -25.79
CA GLN A 199 8.36 -4.26 -25.46
C GLN A 199 7.62 -3.68 -26.68
N VAL A 200 6.73 -4.46 -27.30
CA VAL A 200 6.04 -4.09 -28.53
C VAL A 200 5.00 -3.07 -28.16
N VAL A 201 5.06 -1.90 -28.81
CA VAL A 201 4.10 -0.82 -28.61
C VAL A 201 2.67 -1.34 -28.76
N GLY A 202 1.81 -0.98 -27.81
CA GLY A 202 0.41 -1.39 -27.75
C GLY A 202 0.16 -2.72 -27.04
N LYS A 203 1.20 -3.42 -26.58
CA LYS A 203 1.04 -4.64 -25.77
C LYS A 203 0.94 -4.34 -24.27
N PRO A 204 0.21 -5.17 -23.51
CA PRO A 204 0.18 -5.05 -22.06
C PRO A 204 1.55 -5.37 -21.46
N VAL A 205 1.82 -4.72 -20.34
CA VAL A 205 3.03 -4.92 -19.54
C VAL A 205 2.62 -5.28 -18.12
N ARG A 206 3.45 -6.08 -17.45
CA ARG A 206 3.32 -6.45 -16.04
C ARG A 206 4.60 -6.11 -15.28
N VAL A 207 4.59 -6.28 -13.96
CA VAL A 207 5.83 -6.26 -13.17
C VAL A 207 6.75 -7.39 -13.63
N SER A 208 8.04 -7.11 -13.73
CA SER A 208 9.03 -8.11 -14.15
C SER A 208 9.22 -9.22 -13.12
N GLU A 209 9.53 -10.42 -13.60
CA GLU A 209 9.95 -11.57 -12.79
C GLU A 209 11.47 -11.72 -12.67
N THR A 210 12.24 -10.91 -13.40
CA THR A 210 13.71 -11.03 -13.47
C THR A 210 14.46 -9.79 -12.99
N ALA A 211 13.81 -8.63 -12.88
CA ALA A 211 14.43 -7.40 -12.38
C ALA A 211 13.49 -6.54 -11.54
N ASP A 212 13.86 -6.33 -10.27
CA ASP A 212 13.09 -5.56 -9.30
C ASP A 212 12.71 -4.16 -9.79
N GLY A 213 11.43 -3.82 -9.61
CA GLY A 213 10.85 -2.53 -9.95
C GLY A 213 10.81 -2.23 -11.45
N SER A 214 10.96 -3.23 -12.30
CA SER A 214 10.93 -3.09 -13.75
C SER A 214 9.62 -3.61 -14.33
N ALA A 215 9.29 -3.18 -15.54
CA ALA A 215 8.19 -3.73 -16.34
C ALA A 215 8.73 -4.75 -17.33
N ALA A 216 7.97 -5.82 -17.55
CA ALA A 216 8.18 -6.80 -18.61
C ALA A 216 6.90 -6.94 -19.43
N PHE A 217 6.99 -7.60 -20.59
CA PHE A 217 5.80 -8.00 -21.31
C PHE A 217 4.89 -8.87 -20.46
N MET A 218 3.59 -8.62 -20.56
CA MET A 218 2.59 -9.53 -20.02
C MET A 218 2.27 -10.57 -21.09
N ASP A 219 2.69 -11.81 -20.85
CA ASP A 219 2.35 -12.95 -21.70
C ASP A 219 0.99 -13.50 -21.29
N MET A 220 -0.02 -13.32 -22.14
CA MET A 220 -1.38 -13.76 -21.86
C MET A 220 -1.57 -15.28 -21.94
N ASP A 221 -0.53 -16.04 -22.30
CA ASP A 221 -0.52 -17.51 -22.39
C ASP A 221 0.50 -18.12 -21.41
N GLU A 222 0.74 -17.45 -20.28
CA GLU A 222 1.58 -18.01 -19.21
C GLU A 222 1.03 -19.38 -18.75
N ALA A 223 1.95 -20.32 -18.54
CA ALA A 223 1.59 -21.65 -18.06
C ALA A 223 0.83 -21.53 -16.72
N ALA A 224 -0.15 -22.41 -16.48
CA ALA A 224 -1.11 -22.32 -15.36
C ALA A 224 -0.54 -22.19 -13.92
N ASN A 225 0.78 -22.31 -13.74
CA ASN A 225 1.47 -22.20 -12.45
C ASN A 225 2.43 -20.99 -12.38
N VAL A 226 2.41 -20.10 -13.37
CA VAL A 226 3.16 -18.84 -13.35
C VAL A 226 2.18 -17.73 -12.96
N ALA A 227 2.58 -16.93 -11.98
CA ALA A 227 1.73 -15.87 -11.46
C ALA A 227 1.84 -14.66 -12.39
N ASP A 228 0.81 -14.47 -13.21
CA ASP A 228 0.70 -13.28 -14.05
C ASP A 228 0.48 -12.07 -13.13
N GLY A 229 1.53 -11.29 -12.88
CA GLY A 229 1.62 -10.23 -11.85
C GLY A 229 0.71 -9.01 -12.03
N GLY A 230 -0.41 -9.20 -12.72
CA GLY A 230 -1.42 -8.20 -13.04
C GLY A 230 -1.00 -7.24 -14.15
N LEU A 231 -1.99 -6.55 -14.71
CA LEU A 231 -1.75 -5.50 -15.69
C LEU A 231 -1.14 -4.27 -15.00
N LEU A 232 0.08 -3.91 -15.37
CA LEU A 232 0.70 -2.64 -14.97
C LEU A 232 0.26 -1.50 -15.90
N GLY A 233 0.17 -1.77 -17.21
CA GLY A 233 -0.18 -0.77 -18.21
C GLY A 233 -0.03 -1.26 -19.64
N ILE A 234 0.00 -0.31 -20.58
CA ILE A 234 0.22 -0.56 -22.01
C ILE A 234 1.52 0.12 -22.45
N ALA A 235 2.41 -0.62 -23.13
CA ALA A 235 3.64 -0.07 -23.67
C ALA A 235 3.34 0.99 -24.75
N LEU A 236 3.89 2.19 -24.61
CA LEU A 236 3.81 3.28 -25.60
C LEU A 236 5.10 3.46 -26.40
N GLN A 237 6.18 2.83 -25.94
CA GLN A 237 7.50 2.86 -26.55
C GLN A 237 8.12 1.46 -26.53
N VAL A 238 9.02 1.20 -27.47
CA VAL A 238 9.89 0.02 -27.41
C VAL A 238 10.88 0.15 -26.26
N GLY A 239 10.80 -0.79 -25.31
CA GLY A 239 11.74 -0.89 -24.19
C GLY A 239 13.04 -1.59 -24.56
N VAL A 240 14.15 -1.09 -23.99
CA VAL A 240 15.47 -1.72 -23.99
C VAL A 240 15.81 -2.05 -22.55
N ALA A 241 16.28 -3.28 -22.29
CA ALA A 241 16.58 -3.72 -20.92
C ALA A 241 17.57 -2.77 -20.22
N GLY A 242 17.22 -2.32 -19.02
CA GLY A 242 18.03 -1.38 -18.25
C GLY A 242 17.78 0.10 -18.56
N ASP A 243 17.05 0.41 -19.63
CA ASP A 243 16.62 1.77 -19.98
C ASP A 243 15.18 2.03 -19.53
N PHE A 244 14.79 3.31 -19.55
CA PHE A 244 13.43 3.73 -19.28
C PHE A 244 12.57 3.73 -20.54
N MET A 245 11.30 3.40 -20.38
CA MET A 245 10.34 3.41 -21.46
C MET A 245 9.00 4.04 -21.06
N GLY A 246 8.31 4.60 -22.05
CA GLY A 246 6.95 5.11 -21.89
C GLY A 246 5.92 3.99 -21.76
N VAL A 247 5.15 4.02 -20.67
CA VAL A 247 4.01 3.14 -20.40
C VAL A 247 2.79 4.00 -20.07
N PHE A 248 1.62 3.62 -20.58
CA PHE A 248 0.35 4.14 -20.08
C PHE A 248 -0.11 3.25 -18.92
N LEU A 249 0.09 3.72 -17.68
CA LEU A 249 -0.26 2.99 -16.46
C LEU A 249 -1.79 2.80 -16.35
N LYS A 250 -2.18 1.62 -15.88
CA LYS A 250 -3.57 1.19 -15.64
C LYS A 250 -3.67 0.32 -14.39
N ILE A 251 -3.01 0.74 -13.31
CA ILE A 251 -3.02 0.00 -12.03
C ILE A 251 -4.41 0.09 -11.36
N GLU A 252 -5.14 1.17 -11.65
CA GLU A 252 -6.54 1.41 -11.27
C GLU A 252 -7.41 1.84 -12.45
#